data_AF-A0A1H8V377-F1
#
_entry.id   AF-A0A1H8V377-F1
#
_cell.length_a   1.000
_cell.length_b   1.000
_cell.length_c   1.000
_cell.angle_alpha   90.00
_cell.angle_beta   90.00
_cell.angle_gamma   90.00
#
_symmetry.space_group_name_H-M   'P 1'
#
loop_
_entity.id
_entity.type
_entity.pdbx_description
1 polymer ?
#
loop_
_entity_poly.entity_id
_entity_poly.type
_entity_poly.pdbx_seq_one_letter_code
_entity_poly.pdbx_strand_id
1 'polypeptide(L)'
;MSANKTLIIETSAVANTAAALRKLYFIRVAFSVSWVVLVSLLAKTSFTAATILLVIYPLWDVVGTFLDIRANQGNGTSVTPQYVNVAISVITTLAVAFAITKGVPAALIVFGAWALLTGLIQLVLGLKRRKEFGGQWPMILSGGQSMLAGVSFIAMAHSPNMGIVNLAGYSAFGAFYYLLAAIRLGKSAKAVVQN
;
A
#
# COMPACT_ATOMS: atom_id res chain seq x y z
N MET A 1 -37.94 7.85 18.25
CA MET A 1 -36.95 8.92 17.97
C MET A 1 -35.48 8.49 18.12
N SER A 2 -35.12 7.62 19.09
CA SER A 2 -33.72 7.19 19.31
C SER A 2 -33.11 6.38 18.14
N ALA A 3 -33.83 5.37 17.61
CA ALA A 3 -33.30 4.48 16.56
C ALA A 3 -32.95 5.20 15.24
N ASN A 4 -33.76 6.18 14.82
CA ASN A 4 -33.48 6.97 13.61
C ASN A 4 -32.22 7.83 13.75
N LYS A 5 -31.94 8.35 14.95
CA LYS A 5 -30.74 9.16 15.21
C LYS A 5 -29.47 8.30 15.12
N THR A 6 -29.50 7.08 15.66
CA THR A 6 -28.38 6.13 15.58
C THR A 6 -28.09 5.73 14.13
N LEU A 7 -29.12 5.38 13.36
CA LEU A 7 -29.00 5.04 11.93
C LEU A 7 -28.39 6.17 11.09
N ILE A 8 -28.82 7.41 11.32
CA ILE A 8 -28.28 8.59 10.61
C ILE A 8 -26.80 8.82 10.96
N ILE A 9 -26.43 8.67 12.24
CA ILE A 9 -25.03 8.83 12.69
C ILE A 9 -24.14 7.76 12.05
N GLU A 10 -24.55 6.48 12.06
CA GLU A 10 -23.79 5.39 11.46
C GLU A 10 -23.63 5.57 9.94
N THR A 11 -24.70 5.94 9.24
CA THR A 11 -24.68 6.18 7.79
C THR A 11 -23.72 7.33 7.42
N SER A 12 -23.74 8.42 8.20
CA SER A 12 -22.84 9.56 7.99
C SER A 12 -21.36 9.22 8.25
N ALA A 13 -21.08 8.40 9.28
CA ALA A 13 -19.72 7.95 9.61
C ALA A 13 -19.13 7.04 8.52
N VAL A 14 -19.93 6.13 7.97
CA VAL A 14 -19.54 5.24 6.86
C VAL A 14 -19.26 6.05 5.59
N ALA A 15 -20.10 7.03 5.26
CA ALA A 15 -19.90 7.91 4.11
C ALA A 15 -18.60 8.74 4.22
N ASN A 16 -18.33 9.30 5.40
CA ASN A 16 -17.11 10.06 5.68
C ASN A 16 -15.86 9.19 5.56
N THR A 17 -15.89 7.97 6.11
CA THR A 17 -14.82 6.98 5.97
C THR A 17 -14.54 6.65 4.50
N ALA A 18 -15.59 6.35 3.73
CA ALA A 18 -15.47 6.03 2.31
C ALA A 18 -14.86 7.20 1.50
N ALA A 19 -15.26 8.43 1.79
CA ALA A 19 -14.70 9.62 1.16
C ALA A 19 -13.21 9.83 1.50
N ALA A 20 -12.83 9.66 2.77
CA ALA A 20 -11.45 9.76 3.23
C ALA A 20 -10.55 8.71 2.56
N LEU A 21 -11.00 7.44 2.53
CA LEU A 21 -10.28 6.35 1.87
C LEU A 21 -10.15 6.55 0.36
N ARG A 22 -11.21 7.01 -0.30
CA ARG A 22 -11.17 7.33 -1.74
C ARG A 22 -10.13 8.40 -2.03
N LYS A 23 -10.07 9.47 -1.23
CA LYS A 23 -9.05 10.52 -1.35
C LYS A 23 -7.64 9.96 -1.15
N LEU A 24 -7.45 9.14 -0.11
CA LEU A 24 -6.17 8.48 0.16
C LEU A 24 -5.72 7.59 -1.01
N TYR A 25 -6.61 6.81 -1.60
CA TYR A 25 -6.27 5.95 -2.72
C TYR A 25 -5.85 6.73 -3.96
N PHE A 26 -6.50 7.85 -4.28
CA PHE A 26 -6.02 8.73 -5.36
C PHE A 26 -4.64 9.32 -5.07
N ILE A 27 -4.38 9.72 -3.82
CA ILE A 27 -3.05 10.20 -3.40
C ILE A 27 -1.99 9.10 -3.59
N ARG A 28 -2.31 7.85 -3.20
CA ARG A 28 -1.42 6.71 -3.40
C ARG A 28 -1.20 6.39 -4.89
N VAL A 29 -2.22 6.50 -5.73
CA VAL A 29 -2.08 6.37 -7.20
C VAL A 29 -1.11 7.42 -7.74
N ALA A 30 -1.29 8.69 -7.38
CA ALA A 30 -0.45 9.79 -7.84
C ALA A 30 1.02 9.58 -7.45
N PHE A 31 1.27 9.18 -6.20
CA PHE A 31 2.62 8.82 -5.76
C PHE A 31 3.18 7.64 -6.57
N SER A 32 2.45 6.52 -6.66
CA SER A 32 2.93 5.32 -7.37
C SER A 32 3.26 5.60 -8.82
N VAL A 33 2.40 6.34 -9.55
CA VAL A 33 2.66 6.72 -10.94
C VAL A 33 3.89 7.62 -11.04
N SER A 34 3.99 8.64 -10.18
CA SER A 34 5.16 9.54 -10.16
C SER A 34 6.44 8.77 -9.87
N TRP A 35 6.40 7.85 -8.91
CA TRP A 35 7.53 7.02 -8.53
C TRP A 35 7.97 6.08 -9.65
N VAL A 36 7.02 5.41 -10.31
CA VAL A 36 7.30 4.57 -11.49
C VAL A 36 8.01 5.37 -12.57
N VAL A 37 7.47 6.53 -12.94
CA VAL A 37 8.07 7.41 -13.94
C VAL A 37 9.48 7.82 -13.54
N LEU A 38 9.68 8.31 -12.31
CA LEU A 38 10.99 8.76 -11.83
C LEU A 38 12.01 7.62 -11.78
N VAL A 39 11.62 6.43 -11.31
CA VAL A 39 12.51 5.27 -11.27
C VAL A 39 12.89 4.80 -12.66
N SER A 40 11.92 4.74 -13.59
CA SER A 40 12.19 4.36 -14.98
C SER A 40 13.14 5.32 -15.69
N LEU A 41 13.06 6.61 -15.39
CA LEU A 41 13.89 7.64 -16.02
C LEU A 41 15.28 7.78 -15.37
N LEU A 42 15.37 7.65 -14.04
CA LEU A 42 16.55 8.08 -13.29
C LEU A 42 17.37 6.94 -12.70
N ALA A 43 16.78 5.77 -12.44
CA ALA A 43 17.45 4.74 -11.65
C ALA A 43 18.67 4.11 -12.33
N LYS A 44 18.75 4.16 -13.67
CA LYS A 44 19.89 3.66 -14.45
C LYS A 44 20.98 4.71 -14.68
N THR A 45 20.67 5.99 -14.51
CA THR A 45 21.56 7.11 -14.88
C THR A 45 22.13 7.84 -13.67
N SER A 46 21.47 7.77 -12.51
CA SER A 46 21.93 8.39 -11.27
C SER A 46 21.74 7.46 -10.10
N PHE A 47 22.85 7.01 -9.52
CA PHE A 47 22.85 6.20 -8.30
C PHE A 47 22.18 6.94 -7.14
N THR A 48 22.47 8.23 -6.96
CA THR A 48 21.84 9.07 -5.93
C THR A 48 20.33 9.12 -6.09
N ALA A 49 19.82 9.35 -7.31
CA ALA A 49 18.38 9.37 -7.55
C ALA A 49 17.75 8.00 -7.28
N ALA A 50 18.40 6.91 -7.72
CA ALA A 50 17.95 5.54 -7.46
C ALA A 50 17.86 5.26 -5.95
N THR A 51 18.85 5.66 -5.17
CA THR A 51 18.87 5.52 -3.71
C THR A 51 17.74 6.31 -3.05
N ILE A 52 17.55 7.58 -3.42
CA ILE A 52 16.47 8.41 -2.87
C ILE A 52 15.11 7.76 -3.16
N LEU A 53 14.88 7.34 -4.41
CA LEU A 53 13.63 6.69 -4.82
C LEU A 53 13.42 5.35 -4.11
N LEU A 54 14.48 4.57 -3.92
CA LEU A 54 14.39 3.31 -3.18
C LEU A 54 13.98 3.52 -1.72
N VAL A 55 14.55 4.53 -1.04
CA VAL A 55 14.30 4.83 0.38
C VAL A 55 12.95 5.51 0.60
N ILE A 56 12.55 6.43 -0.29
CA ILE A 56 11.28 7.16 -0.14
C ILE A 56 10.06 6.24 -0.26
N TYR A 57 10.19 5.08 -0.91
CA TYR A 57 9.08 4.17 -1.13
C TYR A 57 8.52 3.53 0.15
N PRO A 58 9.32 2.80 0.98
CA PRO A 58 8.83 2.31 2.27
C PRO A 58 8.46 3.45 3.22
N LEU A 59 9.13 4.61 3.14
CA LEU A 59 8.75 5.80 3.91
C LEU A 59 7.36 6.31 3.52
N TRP A 60 7.04 6.30 2.23
CA TRP A 60 5.71 6.64 1.76
C TRP A 60 4.65 5.66 2.27
N ASP A 61 4.97 4.37 2.37
CA ASP A 61 4.02 3.41 2.91
C ASP A 61 3.71 3.66 4.40
N VAL A 62 4.68 4.17 5.18
CA VAL A 62 4.43 4.65 6.54
C VAL A 62 3.36 5.74 6.53
N VAL A 63 3.55 6.78 5.71
CA VAL A 63 2.60 7.91 5.60
C VAL A 63 1.22 7.41 5.17
N GLY A 64 1.18 6.61 4.10
CA GLY A 64 -0.07 6.08 3.59
C GLY A 64 -0.79 5.18 4.59
N THR A 65 -0.06 4.42 5.41
CA THR A 65 -0.65 3.51 6.40
C THR A 65 -1.17 4.29 7.61
N PHE A 66 -0.48 5.34 8.04
CA PHE A 66 -0.99 6.26 9.05
C PHE A 66 -2.28 6.96 8.60
N LEU A 67 -2.35 7.38 7.34
CA LEU A 67 -3.57 7.96 6.78
C LEU A 67 -4.71 6.93 6.69
N ASP A 68 -4.40 5.66 6.39
CA ASP A 68 -5.40 4.57 6.42
C ASP A 68 -5.93 4.34 7.85
N ILE A 69 -5.04 4.32 8.85
CA ILE A 69 -5.43 4.23 10.27
C ILE A 69 -6.39 5.37 10.62
N ARG A 70 -6.02 6.62 10.30
CA ARG A 70 -6.85 7.81 10.58
C ARG A 70 -8.21 7.74 9.89
N ALA A 71 -8.25 7.28 8.63
CA ALA A 71 -9.50 7.14 7.89
C ALA A 71 -10.43 6.07 8.50
N ASN A 72 -9.88 5.06 9.18
CA ASN A 72 -10.65 3.97 9.80
C ASN A 72 -10.84 4.12 11.32
N GLN A 73 -10.38 5.23 11.94
CA GLN A 73 -10.54 5.48 13.37
C GLN A 73 -12.03 5.59 13.73
N GLY A 74 -12.45 4.91 14.80
CA GLY A 74 -13.83 4.95 15.30
C GLY A 74 -14.81 3.97 14.65
N ASN A 75 -14.40 3.22 13.61
CA ASN A 75 -15.29 2.30 12.89
C ASN A 75 -15.34 0.87 13.48
N GLY A 76 -14.86 0.66 14.71
CA GLY A 76 -14.88 -0.65 15.39
C GLY A 76 -13.90 -1.70 14.84
N THR A 77 -13.27 -1.49 13.68
CA THR A 77 -12.23 -2.38 13.14
C THR A 77 -10.90 -2.22 13.86
N SER A 78 -10.26 -3.34 14.20
CA SER A 78 -8.89 -3.35 14.72
C SER A 78 -7.91 -2.74 13.70
N VAL A 79 -7.09 -1.81 14.18
CA VAL A 79 -6.01 -1.14 13.43
C VAL A 79 -4.62 -1.67 13.78
N THR A 80 -4.54 -2.71 14.62
CA THR A 80 -3.27 -3.30 15.07
C THR A 80 -2.38 -3.76 13.90
N PRO A 81 -2.90 -4.46 12.87
CA PRO A 81 -2.06 -4.89 11.75
C PRO A 81 -1.46 -3.73 10.95
N GLN A 82 -2.16 -2.58 10.87
CA GLN A 82 -1.64 -1.37 10.24
C GLN A 82 -0.50 -0.76 11.06
N TYR A 83 -0.58 -0.75 12.40
CA TYR A 83 0.53 -0.31 13.24
C TYR A 83 1.77 -1.22 13.10
N VAL A 84 1.55 -2.53 12.98
CA VAL A 84 2.65 -3.47 12.66
C VAL A 84 3.24 -3.13 11.29
N ASN A 85 2.41 -2.86 10.28
CA ASN A 85 2.88 -2.45 8.95
C ASN A 85 3.70 -1.16 8.97
N VAL A 86 3.29 -0.18 9.77
CA VAL A 86 4.05 1.06 10.01
C VAL A 86 5.43 0.74 10.59
N ALA A 87 5.50 -0.08 11.63
CA ALA A 87 6.77 -0.43 12.27
C ALA A 87 7.72 -1.14 11.29
N ILE A 88 7.21 -2.12 10.54
CA ILE A 88 7.97 -2.82 9.49
C ILE A 88 8.48 -1.80 8.46
N SER A 89 7.62 -0.90 7.98
CA SER A 89 7.99 0.07 6.93
C SER A 89 9.00 1.12 7.41
N VAL A 90 8.94 1.55 8.68
CA VAL A 90 9.98 2.41 9.29
C VAL A 90 11.31 1.67 9.34
N ILE A 91 11.31 0.42 9.84
CA ILE A 91 12.52 -0.40 9.91
C ILE A 91 13.10 -0.61 8.51
N THR A 92 12.26 -0.94 7.53
CA THR A 92 12.69 -1.11 6.13
C THR A 92 13.27 0.16 5.53
N THR A 93 12.70 1.34 5.83
CA THR A 93 13.23 2.62 5.35
C THR A 93 14.69 2.80 5.76
N LEU A 94 15.01 2.51 7.02
CA LEU A 94 16.38 2.58 7.53
C LEU A 94 17.25 1.44 6.98
N ALA A 95 16.71 0.21 6.97
CA ALA A 95 17.43 -0.97 6.52
C ALA A 95 17.82 -0.90 5.04
N VAL A 96 16.95 -0.39 4.17
CA VAL A 96 17.23 -0.28 2.73
C VAL A 96 18.24 0.83 2.46
N ALA A 97 18.20 1.93 3.22
CA ALA A 97 19.18 3.01 3.16
C ALA A 97 20.59 2.52 3.56
N PHE A 98 20.69 1.58 4.49
CA PHE A 98 21.95 0.92 4.82
C PHE A 98 22.33 -0.16 3.80
N ALA A 99 21.39 -1.02 3.40
CA ALA A 99 21.66 -2.16 2.53
C ALA A 99 22.16 -1.73 1.15
N ILE A 100 21.68 -0.60 0.61
CA ILE A 100 22.14 -0.09 -0.68
C ILE A 100 23.63 0.28 -0.67
N THR A 101 24.22 0.61 0.48
CA THR A 101 25.69 0.84 0.59
C THR A 101 26.50 -0.46 0.49
N LYS A 102 25.83 -1.62 0.57
CA LYS A 102 26.41 -2.96 0.37
C LYS A 102 26.16 -3.50 -1.03
N GLY A 103 25.44 -2.74 -1.87
CA GLY A 103 25.12 -3.09 -3.25
C GLY A 103 23.62 -3.26 -3.50
N VAL A 104 23.26 -3.22 -4.78
CA VAL A 104 21.87 -3.36 -5.23
C VAL A 104 21.22 -4.67 -4.79
N PRO A 105 21.89 -5.85 -4.86
CA PRO A 105 21.28 -7.11 -4.42
C PRO A 105 20.82 -7.09 -2.95
N ALA A 106 21.65 -6.56 -2.04
CA ALA A 106 21.30 -6.44 -0.63
C ALA A 106 20.06 -5.55 -0.42
N ALA A 107 19.97 -4.44 -1.15
CA ALA A 107 18.83 -3.55 -1.08
C ALA A 107 17.55 -4.18 -1.65
N LEU A 108 17.65 -4.95 -2.74
CA LEU A 108 16.54 -5.72 -3.30
C LEU A 108 16.02 -6.80 -2.35
N ILE A 109 16.92 -7.47 -1.61
CA ILE A 109 16.54 -8.46 -0.59
C ILE A 109 15.75 -7.79 0.53
N VAL A 110 16.22 -6.65 1.05
CA VAL A 110 15.52 -5.91 2.10
C VAL A 110 14.16 -5.41 1.63
N PHE A 111 14.10 -4.83 0.43
CA PHE A 111 12.85 -4.39 -0.17
C PHE A 111 11.89 -5.57 -0.42
N GLY A 112 12.41 -6.70 -0.87
CA GLY A 112 11.65 -7.92 -1.11
C GLY A 112 11.08 -8.51 0.17
N ALA A 113 11.86 -8.56 1.24
CA ALA A 113 11.40 -9.01 2.56
C ALA A 113 10.29 -8.11 3.10
N TRP A 114 10.42 -6.79 2.92
CA TRP A 114 9.36 -5.85 3.22
C TRP A 114 8.09 -6.13 2.42
N ALA A 115 8.18 -6.18 1.08
CA ALA A 115 7.02 -6.42 0.21
C ALA A 115 6.31 -7.76 0.52
N LEU A 116 7.08 -8.76 0.94
CA LEU A 116 6.56 -10.05 1.41
C LEU A 116 5.76 -9.89 2.69
N LEU A 117 6.36 -9.28 3.72
CA LEU A 117 5.73 -9.14 5.04
C LEU A 117 4.49 -8.25 5.00
N THR A 118 4.58 -7.09 4.35
CA THR A 118 3.46 -6.14 4.22
C THR A 118 2.35 -6.71 3.33
N GLY A 119 2.72 -7.42 2.25
CA GLY A 119 1.81 -8.16 1.39
C GLY A 119 1.05 -9.25 2.14
N LEU A 120 1.74 -10.02 2.99
CA LEU A 120 1.13 -11.06 3.82
C LEU A 120 0.14 -10.46 4.84
N ILE A 121 0.52 -9.36 5.50
CA ILE A 121 -0.39 -8.63 6.41
C ILE A 121 -1.64 -8.20 5.65
N GLN A 122 -1.49 -7.60 4.47
CA GLN A 122 -2.61 -7.15 3.63
C GLN A 122 -3.49 -8.31 3.17
N LEU A 123 -2.89 -9.44 2.78
CA LEU A 123 -3.60 -10.65 2.37
C LEU A 123 -4.45 -11.21 3.52
N VAL A 124 -3.85 -11.39 4.71
CA VAL A 124 -4.55 -11.91 5.89
C VAL A 124 -5.69 -10.96 6.31
N LEU A 125 -5.45 -9.65 6.31
CA LEU A 125 -6.48 -8.65 6.55
C LEU A 125 -7.62 -8.74 5.54
N GLY A 126 -7.30 -8.86 4.25
CA GLY A 126 -8.28 -8.98 3.17
C GLY A 126 -9.14 -10.23 3.33
N LEU A 127 -8.52 -11.36 3.67
CA LEU A 127 -9.23 -12.62 3.93
C LEU A 127 -10.14 -12.54 5.15
N LYS A 128 -9.69 -11.92 6.25
CA LYS A 128 -10.52 -11.72 7.45
C LYS A 128 -11.73 -10.81 7.15
N ARG A 129 -11.49 -9.62 6.61
CA ARG A 129 -12.53 -8.64 6.28
C ARG A 129 -13.50 -9.12 5.21
N ARG A 130 -13.03 -9.97 4.26
CA ARG A 130 -13.91 -10.59 3.26
C ARG A 130 -14.98 -11.47 3.90
N LYS A 131 -14.62 -12.25 4.93
CA LYS A 131 -15.56 -13.13 5.63
C LYS A 131 -16.64 -12.34 6.38
N GLU A 132 -16.29 -11.15 6.86
CA GLU A 132 -17.18 -10.30 7.67
C GLU A 132 -18.08 -9.39 6.80
N PHE A 133 -17.55 -8.79 5.72
CA PHE A 133 -18.24 -7.70 5.00
C PHE A 133 -18.32 -7.89 3.48
N GLY A 134 -17.71 -8.95 2.91
CA GLY A 134 -17.62 -9.14 1.45
C GLY A 134 -16.76 -8.07 0.74
N GLY A 135 -16.64 -8.14 -0.59
CA GLY A 135 -16.06 -7.06 -1.42
C GLY A 135 -14.53 -6.81 -1.37
N GLN A 136 -13.78 -7.48 -0.49
CA GLN A 136 -12.34 -7.23 -0.26
C GLN A 136 -11.36 -7.95 -1.21
N TRP A 137 -11.85 -8.54 -2.30
CA TRP A 137 -11.01 -9.26 -3.26
C TRP A 137 -9.84 -8.46 -3.86
N PRO A 138 -9.96 -7.14 -4.16
CA PRO A 138 -8.81 -6.36 -4.62
C PRO A 138 -7.65 -6.33 -3.60
N MET A 139 -7.97 -6.28 -2.30
CA MET A 139 -6.96 -6.24 -1.25
C MET A 139 -6.26 -7.60 -1.10
N ILE A 140 -7.00 -8.70 -1.28
CA ILE A 140 -6.46 -10.06 -1.31
C ILE A 140 -5.50 -10.21 -2.50
N LEU A 141 -5.91 -9.83 -3.70
CA LEU A 141 -5.07 -9.92 -4.90
C LEU A 141 -3.81 -9.04 -4.80
N SER A 142 -3.97 -7.81 -4.30
CA SER A 142 -2.86 -6.89 -4.03
C SER A 142 -1.86 -7.51 -3.03
N GLY A 143 -2.34 -8.02 -1.89
CA GLY A 143 -1.48 -8.64 -0.88
C GLY A 143 -0.74 -9.87 -1.41
N GLY A 144 -1.45 -10.74 -2.13
CA GLY A 144 -0.85 -11.90 -2.78
C GLY A 144 0.20 -11.53 -3.83
N GLN A 145 -0.08 -10.56 -4.70
CA GLN A 145 0.88 -10.08 -5.69
C GLN A 145 2.11 -9.45 -5.03
N SER A 146 1.92 -8.67 -3.95
CA SER A 146 3.04 -8.09 -3.19
C SER A 146 3.92 -9.18 -2.58
N MET A 147 3.30 -10.22 -2.04
CA MET A 147 4.00 -11.36 -1.48
C MET A 147 4.85 -12.09 -2.53
N LEU A 148 4.27 -12.38 -3.69
CA LEU A 148 4.96 -13.01 -4.81
C LEU A 148 6.11 -12.15 -5.34
N ALA A 149 5.87 -10.84 -5.51
CA ALA A 149 6.92 -9.91 -5.94
C ALA A 149 8.07 -9.85 -4.93
N GLY A 150 7.77 -9.84 -3.64
CA GLY A 150 8.79 -9.88 -2.58
C GLY A 150 9.68 -11.12 -2.66
N VAL A 151 9.07 -12.30 -2.85
CA VAL A 151 9.80 -13.55 -3.09
C VAL A 151 10.68 -13.45 -4.34
N SER A 152 10.14 -12.95 -5.46
CA SER A 152 10.90 -12.78 -6.71
C SER A 152 12.08 -11.83 -6.55
N PHE A 153 11.93 -10.72 -5.82
CA PHE A 153 13.01 -9.77 -5.57
C PHE A 153 14.15 -10.40 -4.77
N ILE A 154 13.83 -11.22 -3.77
CA ILE A 154 14.83 -11.95 -2.98
C ILE A 154 15.53 -13.00 -3.86
N ALA A 155 14.75 -13.86 -4.52
CA ALA A 155 15.28 -14.97 -5.31
C ALA A 155 16.16 -14.51 -6.48
N MET A 156 15.81 -13.38 -7.09
CA MET A 156 16.51 -12.86 -8.27
C MET A 156 17.49 -11.74 -7.95
N ALA A 157 17.72 -11.40 -6.67
CA ALA A 157 18.51 -10.23 -6.26
C ALA A 157 19.91 -10.16 -6.89
N HIS A 158 20.54 -11.31 -7.11
CA HIS A 158 21.89 -11.43 -7.69
C HIS A 158 21.89 -11.66 -9.22
N SER A 159 20.72 -11.66 -9.86
CA SER A 159 20.62 -11.80 -11.31
C SER A 159 21.19 -10.56 -12.00
N PRO A 160 21.95 -10.71 -13.10
CA PRO A 160 22.56 -9.56 -13.80
C PRO A 160 21.54 -8.58 -14.38
N ASN A 161 20.29 -9.01 -14.58
CA ASN A 161 19.21 -8.20 -15.14
C ASN A 161 18.29 -7.58 -14.07
N MET A 162 18.58 -7.82 -12.78
CA MET A 162 17.80 -7.28 -11.67
C MET A 162 18.45 -6.04 -11.07
N GLY A 163 17.67 -4.97 -10.97
CA GLY A 163 18.05 -3.73 -10.32
C GLY A 163 16.86 -2.94 -9.79
N ILE A 164 17.12 -1.75 -9.27
CA ILE A 164 16.10 -0.87 -8.67
C ILE A 164 14.98 -0.56 -9.67
N VAL A 165 15.30 -0.41 -10.96
CA VAL A 165 14.31 -0.14 -12.01
C VAL A 165 13.23 -1.22 -12.10
N ASN A 166 13.56 -2.48 -11.78
CA ASN A 166 12.63 -3.60 -11.83
C ASN A 166 11.54 -3.50 -10.74
N LEU A 167 11.76 -2.71 -9.69
CA LEU A 167 10.77 -2.42 -8.65
C LEU A 167 9.62 -1.54 -9.17
N ALA A 168 9.77 -0.87 -10.32
CA ALA A 168 8.72 -0.07 -10.94
C ALA A 168 7.47 -0.91 -11.25
N GLY A 169 7.63 -2.15 -11.71
CA GLY A 169 6.50 -3.04 -11.98
C GLY A 169 5.66 -3.32 -10.73
N TYR A 170 6.31 -3.48 -9.57
CA TYR A 170 5.63 -3.65 -8.29
C TYR A 170 4.76 -2.43 -7.93
N SER A 171 5.29 -1.22 -8.08
CA SER A 171 4.51 -0.01 -7.80
C SER A 171 3.39 0.24 -8.81
N ALA A 172 3.59 -0.14 -10.07
CA ALA A 172 2.57 -0.02 -11.11
C ALA A 172 1.33 -0.88 -10.79
N PHE A 173 1.52 -2.11 -10.30
CA PHE A 173 0.40 -2.92 -9.81
C PHE A 173 -0.28 -2.27 -8.59
N GLY A 174 0.49 -1.69 -7.67
CA GLY A 174 -0.05 -0.91 -6.55
C GLY A 174 -0.97 0.23 -7.03
N ALA A 175 -0.51 1.04 -8.00
CA ALA A 175 -1.32 2.09 -8.61
C ALA A 175 -2.63 1.55 -9.20
N PHE A 176 -2.57 0.43 -9.93
CA PHE A 176 -3.75 -0.22 -10.48
C PHE A 176 -4.77 -0.60 -9.39
N TYR A 177 -4.33 -1.25 -8.31
CA TYR A 177 -5.21 -1.66 -7.22
C TYR A 177 -5.79 -0.48 -6.44
N TYR A 178 -4.99 0.55 -6.17
CA TYR A 178 -5.49 1.77 -5.52
C TYR A 178 -6.52 2.49 -6.39
N LEU A 179 -6.29 2.60 -7.69
CA LEU A 179 -7.24 3.22 -8.61
C LEU A 179 -8.56 2.44 -8.65
N LEU A 180 -8.49 1.11 -8.77
CA LEU A 180 -9.65 0.24 -8.76
C LEU A 180 -10.45 0.40 -7.45
N ALA A 181 -9.77 0.42 -6.30
CA ALA A 181 -10.40 0.63 -5.00
C ALA A 181 -11.04 2.02 -4.88
N ALA A 182 -10.36 3.07 -5.36
CA ALA A 182 -10.88 4.43 -5.37
C ALA A 182 -12.18 4.51 -6.18
N ILE A 183 -12.20 3.98 -7.41
CA ILE A 183 -13.37 3.97 -8.29
C ILE A 183 -14.55 3.25 -7.63
N ARG A 184 -14.30 2.09 -7.01
CA ARG A 184 -15.35 1.32 -6.31
C ARG A 184 -15.97 2.10 -5.15
N LEU A 185 -15.18 2.75 -4.30
CA LEU A 185 -15.68 3.56 -3.20
C LEU A 185 -16.57 4.73 -3.66
N GLY A 186 -16.30 5.31 -4.83
CA GLY A 186 -17.12 6.40 -5.37
C GLY A 186 -18.51 5.96 -5.83
N LYS A 187 -18.66 4.69 -6.26
CA LYS A 187 -19.98 4.13 -6.62
C LYS A 187 -20.81 3.86 -5.37
N SER A 188 -20.19 3.32 -4.32
CA SER A 188 -20.84 3.04 -3.04
C SER A 188 -21.32 4.31 -2.33
N ALA A 189 -20.52 5.38 -2.33
CA ALA A 189 -20.91 6.65 -1.71
C ALA A 189 -22.13 7.30 -2.38
N LYS A 190 -22.27 7.20 -3.71
CA LYS A 190 -23.47 7.71 -4.43
C LYS A 190 -24.73 6.94 -4.08
N ALA A 191 -24.63 5.62 -3.90
CA ALA A 191 -25.78 4.78 -3.56
C ALA A 191 -26.31 5.05 -2.13
N VAL A 192 -25.45 5.41 -1.18
CA VAL A 192 -25.85 5.76 0.19
C VAL A 192 -26.55 7.11 0.27
N VAL A 193 -26.21 8.06 -0.61
CA VAL A 193 -26.87 9.38 -0.66
C VAL A 193 -28.25 9.33 -1.35
N GLN A 194 -28.52 8.28 -2.13
CA GLN A 194 -29.76 8.11 -2.90
C GLN A 194 -30.82 7.25 -2.19
N ASN A 195 -30.49 6.64 -1.05
CA ASN A 195 -31.40 5.87 -0.20
C ASN A 195 -31.71 6.64 1.10
#